data_AF-A0A1H1KU20-F1
#
_entry.id   AF-A0A1H1KU20-F1
#
_cell.length_a   1.000
_cell.length_b   1.000
_cell.length_c   1.000
_cell.angle_alpha   90.00
_cell.angle_beta   90.00
_cell.angle_gamma   90.00
#
_symmetry.space_group_name_H-M   'P 1'
#
loop_
_entity.id
_entity.type
_entity.pdbx_description
1 polymer ?
#
loop_
_entity_poly.entity_id
_entity_poly.type
_entity_poly.pdbx_seq_one_letter_code
_entity_poly.pdbx_strand_id
1 'polypeptide(L)' 'MKLALKIMFVIFLVWMAAGLYLVNTAHEKAQIVMGLGVFYFSFLFMPFFIYYRYRDGKYKKYILNDEKLMKAFKSQGKD' A
#
# COMPACT_ATOMS: atom_id res chain seq x y z
N MET A 1 1.77 12.42 8.74
CA MET A 1 1.76 10.97 8.38
C MET A 1 0.59 10.60 7.45
N LYS A 2 -0.68 10.87 7.80
CA LYS A 2 -1.80 10.59 6.88
C LYS A 2 -1.87 11.57 5.69
N LEU A 3 -1.49 12.84 5.88
CA LEU A 3 -1.63 13.88 4.85
C LEU A 3 -0.78 13.59 3.61
N ALA A 4 0.54 13.34 3.77
CA ALA A 4 1.43 13.04 2.65
C ALA A 4 0.97 11.80 1.86
N LEU A 5 0.62 10.72 2.57
CA LEU A 5 0.10 9.50 1.96
C LEU A 5 -1.23 9.72 1.23
N LYS A 6 -2.13 10.54 1.81
CA LYS A 6 -3.39 10.95 1.15
C LYS A 6 -3.13 11.77 -0.10
N ILE A 7 -2.17 12.70 -0.08
CA ILE A 7 -1.80 13.51 -1.23
C ILE A 7 -1.25 12.61 -2.34
N MET A 8 -0.30 11.72 -2.03
CA MET A 8 0.24 10.76 -2.99
C MET A 8 -0.86 9.86 -3.59
N PHE A 9 -1.83 9.45 -2.76
CA PHE A 9 -2.96 8.66 -3.22
C PHE A 9 -3.89 9.43 -4.16
N VAL A 10 -4.20 10.70 -3.85
CA VAL A 10 -5.02 11.55 -4.72
C VAL A 10 -4.32 11.80 -6.06
N ILE A 11 -3.00 12.08 -6.04
CA ILE A 11 -2.20 12.22 -7.27
C ILE A 11 -2.27 10.93 -8.10
N PHE A 12 -2.13 9.76 -7.46
CA PHE A 12 -2.26 8.48 -8.13
C PHE A 12 -3.64 8.30 -8.79
N LEU A 13 -4.74 8.66 -8.11
CA LEU A 13 -6.09 8.56 -8.67
C LEU A 13 -6.28 9.47 -9.89
N VAL A 14 -5.80 10.72 -9.82
CA VAL A 14 -5.87 11.66 -10.94
C VAL A 14 -5.05 11.13 -12.13
N TRP A 15 -3.87 10.57 -11.87
CA TRP A 15 -3.02 9.98 -12.90
C TRP A 15 -3.70 8.75 -13.54
N MET A 16 -4.26 7.85 -12.75
CA MET A 16 -5.00 6.69 -13.26
C MET A 16 -6.22 7.12 -14.10
N ALA A 17 -6.96 8.14 -13.67
CA ALA A 17 -8.07 8.69 -14.45
C ALA A 17 -7.60 9.27 -15.78
N ALA A 18 -6.50 10.04 -15.79
CA ALA A 18 -5.91 10.58 -17.01
C ALA A 18 -5.38 9.47 -17.94
N GLY A 19 -4.75 8.44 -17.38
CA GLY A 19 -4.27 7.27 -18.11
C GLY A 19 -5.41 6.50 -18.77
N LEU A 20 -6.48 6.21 -18.02
CA LEU A 20 -7.69 5.55 -18.56
C LEU A 20 -8.37 6.38 -19.64
N TYR A 21 -8.46 7.70 -19.46
CA TYR A 21 -8.98 8.60 -20.48
C TYR A 21 -8.16 8.52 -21.76
N LEU A 22 -6.83 8.59 -21.68
CA LEU A 22 -5.93 8.48 -22.84
C LEU A 22 -6.00 7.13 -23.54
N VAL A 23 -6.18 6.04 -22.77
CA VAL A 23 -6.39 4.69 -23.32
C VAL A 23 -7.70 4.64 -24.11
N ASN A 24 -8.78 5.20 -23.56
CA ASN A 24 -10.08 5.24 -24.24
C ASN A 24 -10.05 6.09 -25.52
N THR A 25 -9.23 7.13 -25.58
CA THR A 25 -9.03 7.94 -26.79
C THR A 25 -8.02 7.33 -27.76
N ALA A 26 -7.55 6.09 -27.53
CA ALA A 26 -6.54 5.39 -28.35
C ALA A 26 -5.26 6.22 -28.59
N HIS A 27 -4.88 7.06 -27.63
CA HIS A 27 -3.72 7.93 -27.79
C HIS A 27 -2.43 7.10 -27.76
N GLU A 28 -1.52 7.33 -28.70
CA GLU A 28 -0.27 6.56 -28.83
C GLU A 28 0.56 6.47 -27.53
N LYS A 29 0.50 7.50 -26.67
CA LYS A 29 1.26 7.56 -25.42
C LYS A 29 0.52 6.97 -24.21
N ALA A 30 -0.70 6.48 -24.39
CA ALA A 30 -1.54 5.99 -23.31
C ALA A 30 -0.89 4.87 -22.50
N GLN A 31 -0.24 3.92 -23.18
CA GLN A 31 0.48 2.81 -22.54
C GLN A 31 1.67 3.30 -21.70
N ILE A 32 2.39 4.32 -22.17
CA ILE A 32 3.52 4.91 -21.43
C ILE A 32 3.01 5.62 -20.18
N VAL A 33 1.94 6.42 -20.31
CA VAL A 33 1.35 7.16 -19.18
C VAL A 33 0.79 6.20 -18.12
N MET A 34 0.13 5.11 -18.55
CA MET A 34 -0.34 4.04 -17.66
C MET A 34 0.84 3.32 -16.98
N GLY A 35 1.87 2.96 -17.74
CA GLY A 35 3.08 2.32 -17.21
C GLY A 35 3.79 3.16 -16.17
N LEU A 36 3.89 4.48 -16.39
CA LEU A 36 4.44 5.41 -15.40
C LEU A 36 3.57 5.53 -14.15
N GLY A 37 2.24 5.44 -14.28
CA GLY A 37 1.32 5.38 -13.15
C GLY A 37 1.53 4.12 -12.29
N VAL A 38 1.69 2.97 -12.94
CA VAL A 38 2.02 1.70 -12.26
C VAL A 38 3.40 1.75 -11.62
N PHE A 39 4.40 2.32 -12.31
CA PHE A 39 5.74 2.51 -11.76
C PHE A 39 5.70 3.39 -10.50
N TYR A 40 5.01 4.53 -10.56
CA TYR A 40 4.82 5.40 -9.40
C TYR A 40 4.15 4.65 -8.25
N PHE A 41 3.12 3.85 -8.53
CA PHE A 41 2.43 3.08 -7.51
C PHE A 41 3.35 2.05 -6.84
N SER A 42 4.06 1.25 -7.64
CA SER A 42 4.88 0.14 -7.18
C SER A 42 6.16 0.59 -6.47
N PHE A 43 6.83 1.63 -6.96
CA PHE A 43 8.15 2.05 -6.47
C PHE A 43 8.10 3.25 -5.53
N LEU A 44 7.06 4.09 -5.60
CA LEU A 44 6.90 5.22 -4.69
C LEU A 44 5.77 4.99 -3.71
N PHE A 45 4.52 4.84 -4.18
CA PHE A 45 3.38 4.80 -3.27
C PHE A 45 3.44 3.61 -2.30
N MET A 46 3.69 2.40 -2.80
CA MET A 46 3.68 1.18 -2.00
C MET A 46 4.80 1.15 -0.92
N PRO A 47 6.08 1.43 -1.22
CA PRO A 47 7.14 1.43 -0.21
C PRO A 47 6.92 2.50 0.86
N PHE A 48 6.51 3.72 0.46
CA PHE A 48 6.17 4.77 1.42
C PHE A 48 4.96 4.40 2.28
N PHE A 49 3.94 3.77 1.68
CA PHE A 49 2.77 3.29 2.41
C PHE A 49 3.15 2.26 3.47
N ILE A 50 3.92 1.24 3.10
CA ILE A 50 4.41 0.20 4.02
C ILE A 50 5.26 0.82 5.12
N TYR A 51 6.22 1.68 4.77
CA TYR A 51 7.05 2.37 5.75
C TYR A 51 6.19 3.12 6.77
N TYR A 52 5.29 3.99 6.33
CA TYR A 52 4.41 4.74 7.25
C TYR A 52 3.46 3.85 8.06
N ARG A 53 3.01 2.72 7.50
CA ARG A 53 2.11 1.77 8.16
C ARG A 53 2.80 1.04 9.31
N TYR A 54 4.04 0.63 9.12
CA TYR A 54 4.79 -0.23 10.04
C TYR A 54 5.82 0.52 10.91
N ARG A 55 6.06 1.80 10.63
CA ARG A 55 6.82 2.70 11.50
C ARG A 55 6.21 2.76 12.91
N ASP A 56 7.06 3.05 13.89
CA ASP A 56 6.72 3.18 15.32
C ASP A 56 6.44 1.85 16.04
N GLY A 57 7.10 0.76 15.63
CA GLY A 57 7.04 -0.51 16.37
C GLY A 57 5.73 -1.29 16.17
N LYS A 58 4.82 -0.84 15.29
CA LYS A 58 3.55 -1.51 15.00
C LYS A 58 3.73 -2.90 14.39
N TYR A 59 4.89 -3.16 13.78
CA TYR A 59 5.28 -4.50 13.34
C TYR A 59 5.38 -5.51 14.51
N LYS A 60 5.74 -5.06 15.72
CA LYS A 60 5.82 -5.91 16.93
C LYS A 60 4.48 -6.52 17.32
N LYS A 61 3.36 -5.94 16.87
CA LYS A 61 2.02 -6.55 17.04
C LYS A 61 1.92 -7.88 16.29
N TYR A 62 2.57 -8.00 15.14
CA TYR A 62 2.56 -9.18 14.26
C TYR A 62 3.72 -10.14 14.50
N ILE A 63 4.71 -9.76 15.31
CA ILE A 63 5.74 -10.70 15.76
C ILE A 63 5.10 -11.71 16.72
N LEU A 64 5.19 -12.98 16.33
CA LEU A 64 4.87 -14.13 17.17
C LEU A 64 6.02 -14.29 18.18
N ASN A 65 5.73 -14.11 19.47
CA ASN A 65 6.70 -14.41 20.54
C ASN A 65 6.19 -15.59 21.37
N ASP A 66 7.10 -16.18 22.14
CA ASP A 66 6.79 -17.36 22.96
C ASP A 66 5.64 -17.10 23.95
N GLU A 67 5.53 -15.88 24.49
CA GLU A 67 4.42 -15.52 25.38
C GLU A 67 3.06 -15.48 24.68
N LYS A 68 3.00 -14.99 23.43
CA LYS A 68 1.79 -14.95 22.59
C LYS A 68 1.40 -16.35 22.14
N LEU A 69 2.38 -17.17 21.75
CA LEU A 69 2.18 -18.59 21.44
C LEU A 69 1.62 -19.33 22.66
N MET A 70 2.29 -19.19 23.80
CA MET A 70 1.88 -19.86 25.03
C MET A 70 0.50 -19.39 25.51
N LYS A 71 0.15 -18.10 25.35
CA LYS A 71 -1.23 -17.61 25.58
C LYS A 71 -2.24 -18.25 24.63
N ALA A 72 -1.94 -18.31 23.33
CA ALA A 72 -2.83 -18.91 22.32
C ALA A 72 -3.08 -20.41 22.59
N PHE A 73 -2.04 -21.16 22.94
CA PHE A 73 -2.16 -22.57 23.30
C PHE A 73 -2.87 -22.77 24.65
N LYS A 74 -2.63 -21.92 25.66
CA LYS A 74 -3.37 -21.97 26.94
C LYS A 74 -4.85 -21.64 26.80
N SER A 75 -5.23 -20.78 25.86
CA SER A 75 -6.65 -20.49 25.58
C SER A 75 -7.36 -21.62 24.85
N GLN A 76 -6.62 -22.53 24.20
CA GLN A 76 -7.20 -23.62 23.41
C GLN A 76 -7.62 -24.83 24.25
N GLY A 77 -7.15 -24.93 25.50
CA GLY A 77 -7.51 -26.01 26.44
C GLY A 77 -8.43 -25.56 27.58
N LYS A 78 -9.13 -24.44 27.41
CA LYS A 78 -10.05 -23.86 28.40
C LYS A 78 -11.53 -23.90 28.00
N ASP A 79 -11.85 -24.67 26.95
CA ASP A 79 -13.22 -25.08 26.63
C ASP A 79 -13.51 -26.45 27.25
#